data_AF-A0A932RQU4-F1
#
_entry.id   AF-A0A932RQU4-F1
#
_cell.length_a   1.000
_cell.length_b   1.000
_cell.length_c   1.000
_cell.angle_alpha   90.00
_cell.angle_beta   90.00
_cell.angle_gamma   90.00
#
_symmetry.space_group_name_H-M   'P 1'
#
loop_
_entity.id
_entity.type
_entity.pdbx_description
1 polymer ?
#
loop_
_entity_poly.entity_id
_entity_poly.type
_entity_poly.pdbx_seq_one_letter_code
_entity_poly.pdbx_strand_id
1 'polypeptide(L)'
;MPSFATPEGTARFAKRLPPERVAEGHFRERNDLLLSSIGIGTYLGEPNAITDQSYTDAIVAAVSSGVNVIDSAINYRFQRSERSIGAALLQGQVAQNLPPFVGNVLGLDSDVLSALQFVRSSPGFTTALVGMSRREHVEFDLQLVGIPPTPSEQYLKLFEQRESDDT
;
A
#
# COMPACT_ATOMS: atom_id res chain seq x y z
N MET A 1 -9.17 7.44 12.13
CA MET A 1 -9.83 6.66 11.04
C MET A 1 -9.14 5.31 10.94
N PRO A 2 -9.86 4.21 10.63
CA PRO A 2 -9.22 2.92 10.40
C PRO A 2 -8.14 3.02 9.31
N SER A 3 -7.03 2.30 9.50
CA SER A 3 -5.84 2.34 8.61
C SER A 3 -5.89 1.32 7.47
N PHE A 4 -7.06 0.72 7.22
CA PHE A 4 -7.27 -0.31 6.19
C PHE A 4 -8.66 -0.16 5.56
N ALA A 5 -8.85 -0.77 4.39
CA ALA A 5 -10.13 -0.76 3.69
C ALA A 5 -11.19 -1.54 4.48
N THR A 6 -12.38 -0.95 4.67
CA THR A 6 -13.52 -1.63 5.31
C THR A 6 -14.67 -1.84 4.31
N PRO A 7 -15.57 -2.81 4.55
CA PRO A 7 -16.78 -2.99 3.74
C PRO A 7 -17.59 -1.71 3.60
N GLU A 8 -17.82 -1.00 4.70
CA GLU A 8 -18.58 0.26 4.72
C GLU A 8 -17.82 1.36 3.98
N GLY A 9 -16.50 1.42 4.13
CA GLY A 9 -15.64 2.41 3.47
C GLY A 9 -15.66 2.25 1.96
N THR A 10 -15.49 1.02 1.46
CA THR A 10 -15.49 0.72 0.03
C THR A 10 -16.88 0.88 -0.59
N ALA A 11 -17.95 0.49 0.13
CA ALA A 11 -19.32 0.75 -0.29
C ALA A 11 -19.65 2.25 -0.35
N ARG A 12 -19.24 3.04 0.64
CA ARG A 12 -19.39 4.50 0.61
C ARG A 12 -18.61 5.12 -0.55
N PHE A 13 -17.39 4.64 -0.81
CA PHE A 13 -16.58 5.10 -1.93
C PHE A 13 -17.29 4.86 -3.26
N ALA A 14 -17.81 3.66 -3.51
CA ALA A 14 -18.52 3.34 -4.74
C ALA A 14 -19.78 4.20 -4.93
N LYS A 15 -20.55 4.44 -3.85
CA LYS A 15 -21.77 5.26 -3.86
C LYS A 15 -21.53 6.76 -4.10
N ARG A 16 -20.31 7.27 -3.88
CA ARG A 16 -20.01 8.69 -4.05
C ARG A 16 -19.98 9.12 -5.52
N LEU A 17 -19.79 8.15 -6.42
CA LEU A 17 -19.67 8.40 -7.85
C LEU A 17 -21.06 8.42 -8.49
N PRO A 18 -21.32 9.32 -9.45
CA PRO A 18 -22.60 9.35 -10.14
C PRO A 18 -22.82 8.05 -10.94
N PRO A 19 -24.00 7.41 -10.86
CA PRO A 19 -24.28 6.16 -11.56
C PRO A 19 -24.01 6.23 -13.07
N GLU A 20 -24.25 7.38 -13.71
CA GLU A 20 -23.99 7.62 -15.12
C GLU A 20 -22.50 7.62 -15.50
N ARG A 21 -21.59 7.73 -14.52
CA ARG A 21 -20.13 7.66 -14.72
C ARG A 21 -19.55 6.29 -14.36
N VAL A 22 -20.34 5.37 -13.81
CA VAL A 22 -19.88 4.07 -13.34
C VAL A 22 -20.60 2.98 -14.12
N ALA A 23 -19.89 2.35 -15.06
CA ALA A 23 -20.43 1.21 -15.80
C ALA A 23 -20.70 0.02 -14.89
N GLU A 24 -21.67 -0.81 -15.27
CA GLU A 24 -21.95 -2.08 -14.61
C GLU A 24 -20.68 -2.95 -14.53
N GLY A 25 -20.44 -3.58 -13.38
CA GLY A 25 -19.28 -4.45 -13.16
C GLY A 25 -17.95 -3.71 -12.94
N HIS A 26 -17.95 -2.37 -12.86
CA HIS A 26 -16.77 -1.60 -12.48
C HIS A 26 -16.38 -1.83 -11.02
N PHE A 27 -17.31 -1.82 -10.07
CA PHE A 27 -17.04 -2.29 -8.70
C PHE A 27 -17.41 -3.75 -8.56
N ARG A 28 -16.52 -4.54 -7.97
CA ARG A 28 -16.68 -5.99 -7.78
C ARG A 28 -16.44 -6.35 -6.33
N GLU A 29 -17.30 -7.19 -5.79
CA GLU A 29 -17.18 -7.66 -4.41
C GLU A 29 -16.11 -8.74 -4.29
N ARG A 30 -15.15 -8.57 -3.38
CA ARG A 30 -14.11 -9.54 -3.03
C ARG A 30 -13.81 -9.42 -1.54
N ASN A 31 -13.92 -10.51 -0.78
CA ASN A 31 -13.69 -10.53 0.66
C ASN A 31 -14.45 -9.40 1.40
N ASP A 32 -15.75 -9.25 1.11
CA ASP A 32 -16.63 -8.19 1.65
C ASP A 32 -16.24 -6.74 1.29
N LEU A 33 -15.26 -6.54 0.39
CA LEU A 33 -14.85 -5.24 -0.12
C LEU A 33 -15.35 -5.01 -1.54
N LEU A 34 -15.82 -3.80 -1.84
CA LEU A 34 -16.09 -3.38 -3.22
C LEU A 34 -14.83 -2.77 -3.83
N LEU A 35 -14.21 -3.47 -4.77
CA LEU A 35 -12.97 -3.07 -5.43
C LEU A 35 -13.21 -2.63 -6.87
N SER A 36 -12.54 -1.57 -7.32
CA SER A 36 -12.59 -1.11 -8.70
C SER A 36 -11.97 -2.15 -9.65
N SER A 37 -12.54 -2.28 -10.85
CA SER A 37 -12.14 -3.26 -11.87
C SER A 37 -10.80 -2.95 -12.52
N ILE A 38 -10.28 -1.75 -12.26
CA ILE A 38 -8.98 -1.24 -12.67
C ILE A 38 -8.30 -0.65 -11.43
N GLY A 39 -6.97 -0.73 -11.38
CA GLY A 39 -6.14 -0.14 -10.34
C GLY A 39 -5.08 0.79 -10.96
N ILE A 40 -4.40 1.58 -10.13
CA ILE A 40 -3.25 2.40 -10.53
C ILE A 40 -1.98 1.87 -9.88
N GLY A 41 -0.92 1.65 -10.67
CA GLY A 41 0.39 1.25 -10.16
C GLY A 41 1.39 2.40 -10.16
N THR A 42 2.39 2.34 -9.28
CA THR A 42 3.32 3.45 -9.02
C THR A 42 4.80 3.10 -9.23
N TYR A 43 5.07 2.09 -10.04
CA TYR A 43 6.38 1.45 -10.16
C TYR A 43 7.44 2.25 -10.94
N LEU A 44 7.10 2.76 -12.13
CA LEU A 44 8.09 3.23 -13.10
C LEU A 44 8.40 4.73 -12.99
N GLY A 45 9.58 5.16 -13.42
CA GLY A 45 9.91 6.56 -13.62
C GLY A 45 11.05 7.06 -12.75
N GLU A 46 11.71 8.12 -13.23
CA GLU A 46 12.89 8.69 -12.59
C GLU A 46 12.60 9.11 -11.15
N PRO A 47 13.49 8.83 -10.19
CA PRO A 47 13.29 9.17 -8.78
C PRO A 47 13.61 10.65 -8.55
N ASN A 48 12.81 11.54 -9.14
CA ASN A 48 12.92 12.99 -9.02
C ASN A 48 11.58 13.62 -8.63
N ALA A 49 11.62 14.90 -8.21
CA ALA A 49 10.46 15.62 -7.72
C ALA A 49 9.38 15.86 -8.78
N ILE A 50 9.77 15.97 -10.06
CA ILE A 50 8.83 16.18 -11.16
C ILE A 50 7.97 14.93 -11.32
N THR A 51 8.61 13.75 -11.37
CA THR A 51 7.90 12.48 -11.48
C THR A 51 7.08 12.17 -10.22
N ASP A 52 7.51 12.60 -9.02
CA ASP A 52 6.69 12.50 -7.79
C ASP A 52 5.38 13.30 -7.90
N GLN A 53 5.45 14.52 -8.41
CA GLN A 53 4.27 15.35 -8.62
C GLN A 53 3.34 14.73 -9.67
N SER A 54 3.89 14.24 -10.78
CA SER A 54 3.10 13.54 -11.80
C SER A 54 2.37 12.31 -11.24
N TYR A 55 3.01 11.54 -10.35
CA TYR A 55 2.35 10.43 -9.67
C TYR A 55 1.27 10.89 -8.70
N THR A 56 1.54 11.94 -7.94
CA THR A 56 0.57 12.55 -7.02
C THR A 56 -0.70 12.95 -7.80
N ASP A 57 -0.52 13.68 -8.91
CA ASP A 57 -1.62 14.13 -9.77
C ASP A 57 -2.37 12.96 -10.42
N ALA A 58 -1.64 11.94 -10.89
CA ALA A 58 -2.24 10.75 -11.48
C ALA A 58 -3.08 9.93 -10.48
N ILE A 59 -2.61 9.80 -9.23
CA ILE A 59 -3.33 9.10 -8.16
C ILE A 59 -4.58 9.89 -7.78
N VAL A 60 -4.49 11.22 -7.63
CA VAL A 60 -5.65 12.09 -7.38
C VAL A 60 -6.69 11.93 -8.49
N ALA A 61 -6.25 11.95 -9.76
CA ALA A 61 -7.14 11.78 -10.91
C ALA A 61 -7.80 10.39 -10.94
N ALA A 62 -7.04 9.32 -10.70
CA ALA A 62 -7.54 7.95 -10.67
C ALA A 62 -8.59 7.76 -9.55
N VAL A 63 -8.27 8.19 -8.33
CA VAL A 63 -9.17 8.10 -7.19
C VAL A 63 -10.45 8.91 -7.42
N SER A 64 -10.32 10.13 -7.92
CA SER A 64 -11.48 10.98 -8.26
C SER A 64 -12.35 10.40 -9.37
N SER A 65 -11.78 9.54 -10.22
CA SER A 65 -12.47 8.86 -11.32
C SER A 65 -13.03 7.48 -10.95
N GLY A 66 -12.85 7.04 -9.70
CA GLY A 66 -13.44 5.82 -9.17
C GLY A 66 -12.52 4.63 -8.98
N VAL A 67 -11.21 4.84 -9.08
CA VAL A 67 -10.21 3.82 -8.72
C VAL A 67 -10.00 3.80 -7.21
N ASN A 68 -10.21 2.65 -6.56
CA ASN A 68 -9.90 2.46 -5.13
C ASN A 68 -8.85 1.37 -4.87
N VAL A 69 -8.22 0.87 -5.92
CA VAL A 69 -7.09 -0.07 -5.86
C VAL A 69 -5.82 0.65 -6.31
N ILE A 70 -4.87 0.79 -5.39
CA ILE A 70 -3.56 1.43 -5.64
C ILE A 70 -2.47 0.39 -5.37
N ASP A 71 -1.64 0.13 -6.36
CA ASP A 71 -0.49 -0.75 -6.29
C ASP A 71 0.79 0.05 -6.00
N SER A 72 1.54 -0.40 -5.00
CA SER A 72 2.81 0.18 -4.58
C SER A 72 3.68 -0.90 -3.94
N ALA A 73 4.97 -0.62 -3.84
CA ALA A 73 5.91 -1.34 -3.00
C ALA A 73 7.02 -0.40 -2.53
N ILE A 74 7.67 -0.73 -1.42
CA ILE A 74 8.70 0.11 -0.79
C ILE A 74 9.89 0.45 -1.71
N ASN A 75 10.22 -0.47 -2.61
CA ASN A 75 11.29 -0.33 -3.58
C ASN A 75 10.90 0.58 -4.76
N TYR A 76 9.61 0.92 -4.92
CA TYR A 76 9.16 1.77 -6.01
C TYR A 76 9.75 3.16 -5.82
N ARG A 77 10.66 3.51 -6.73
CA ARG A 77 11.35 4.80 -6.80
C ARG A 77 12.04 5.17 -5.48
N PHE A 78 12.63 4.21 -4.77
CA PHE A 78 13.33 4.41 -3.49
C PHE A 78 12.42 5.04 -2.41
N GLN A 79 11.27 4.40 -2.14
CA GLN A 79 10.21 4.88 -1.25
C GLN A 79 9.50 6.17 -1.74
N ARG A 80 9.89 6.76 -2.88
CA ARG A 80 9.24 7.98 -3.39
C ARG A 80 7.81 7.71 -3.86
N SER A 81 7.49 6.50 -4.30
CA SER A 81 6.12 6.16 -4.70
C SER A 81 5.18 6.10 -3.51
N GLU A 82 5.57 5.49 -2.39
CA GLU A 82 4.81 5.53 -1.14
C GLU A 82 4.64 6.97 -0.63
N ARG A 83 5.69 7.81 -0.78
CA ARG A 83 5.59 9.25 -0.47
C ARG A 83 4.64 10.00 -1.38
N SER A 84 4.58 9.65 -2.67
CA SER A 84 3.68 10.27 -3.66
C SER A 84 2.22 9.80 -3.46
N ILE A 85 2.01 8.53 -3.12
CA ILE A 85 0.71 8.01 -2.67
C ILE A 85 0.31 8.71 -1.38
N GLY A 86 1.23 8.75 -0.41
CA GLY A 86 1.10 9.49 0.82
C GLY A 86 0.66 10.91 0.54
N ALA A 87 1.39 11.65 -0.32
CA ALA A 87 1.12 13.01 -0.81
C ALA A 87 -0.26 13.18 -1.47
N ALA A 88 -0.68 12.23 -2.30
CA ALA A 88 -1.99 12.23 -2.96
C ALA A 88 -3.13 11.99 -1.96
N LEU A 89 -2.92 11.05 -1.03
CA LEU A 89 -3.79 10.85 0.13
C LEU A 89 -3.73 12.04 1.08
N LEU A 90 -2.63 12.83 1.06
CA LEU A 90 -2.27 13.96 1.93
C LEU A 90 -2.77 15.34 1.54
N GLN A 91 -2.89 15.55 0.25
CA GLN A 91 -3.90 16.47 -0.22
C GLN A 91 -5.30 16.07 0.31
N GLY A 92 -5.43 14.95 1.09
CA GLY A 92 -6.29 14.71 2.27
C GLY A 92 -5.69 14.11 3.62
N GLN A 93 -4.44 14.43 4.04
CA GLN A 93 -3.56 14.16 5.25
C GLN A 93 -2.70 12.82 5.49
N VAL A 94 -1.47 12.89 6.12
CA VAL A 94 -0.12 12.11 5.97
C VAL A 94 0.16 10.84 6.82
N ALA A 95 1.16 10.01 6.40
CA ALA A 95 2.34 9.59 7.24
C ALA A 95 3.63 9.10 6.46
N GLN A 96 4.85 9.26 7.05
CA GLN A 96 6.20 8.73 6.64
C GLN A 96 7.05 8.35 7.89
N ASN A 97 8.20 7.64 7.71
CA ASN A 97 9.16 7.07 8.69
C ASN A 97 8.66 5.84 9.47
N LEU A 98 9.07 4.65 9.04
CA LEU A 98 8.80 3.43 9.82
C LEU A 98 9.64 3.46 11.09
N PRO A 99 9.01 3.39 12.28
CA PRO A 99 9.74 3.39 13.53
C PRO A 99 10.67 2.17 13.66
N PRO A 100 11.81 2.27 14.37
CA PRO A 100 12.75 1.16 14.56
C PRO A 100 12.14 -0.13 15.11
N PHE A 101 11.00 -0.05 15.82
CA PHE A 101 10.30 -1.23 16.32
C PHE A 101 9.76 -2.12 15.20
N VAL A 102 9.50 -1.58 14.01
CA VAL A 102 8.92 -2.32 12.88
C VAL A 102 9.88 -3.41 12.41
N GLY A 103 11.18 -3.10 12.25
CA GLY A 103 12.20 -4.08 11.90
C GLY A 103 12.36 -5.16 12.98
N ASN A 104 12.28 -4.78 14.26
CA ASN A 104 12.35 -5.73 15.38
C ASN A 104 11.16 -6.70 15.41
N VAL A 105 9.94 -6.20 15.17
CA VAL A 105 8.74 -7.03 15.14
C VAL A 105 8.71 -7.94 13.91
N LEU A 106 9.22 -7.47 12.77
CA LEU A 106 9.25 -8.23 11.52
C LEU A 106 10.49 -9.13 11.39
N GLY A 107 11.49 -8.95 12.26
CA GLY A 107 12.70 -9.77 12.34
C GLY A 107 13.70 -9.52 11.22
N LEU A 108 13.75 -8.29 10.69
CA LEU A 108 14.53 -7.95 9.50
C LEU A 108 15.25 -6.61 9.68
N ASP A 109 16.56 -6.59 9.39
CA ASP A 109 17.42 -5.40 9.48
C ASP A 109 17.39 -4.53 8.21
N SER A 110 16.53 -4.85 7.25
CA SER A 110 16.36 -4.14 5.99
C SER A 110 14.96 -3.58 5.90
N ASP A 111 14.83 -2.26 5.73
CA ASP A 111 13.53 -1.62 5.54
C ASP A 111 12.77 -2.20 4.35
N VAL A 112 13.48 -2.48 3.25
CA VAL A 112 12.91 -3.04 2.02
C VAL A 112 12.33 -4.43 2.27
N LEU A 113 13.07 -5.30 2.95
CA LEU A 113 12.57 -6.63 3.28
C LEU A 113 11.47 -6.56 4.35
N SER A 114 11.59 -5.64 5.32
CA SER A 114 10.58 -5.38 6.35
C SER A 114 9.24 -4.98 5.74
N ALA A 115 9.21 -4.08 4.76
CA ALA A 115 7.94 -3.70 4.14
C ALA A 115 7.34 -4.81 3.26
N LEU A 116 8.16 -5.57 2.52
CA LEU A 116 7.65 -6.75 1.81
C LEU A 116 7.10 -7.80 2.78
N GLN A 117 7.80 -8.03 3.89
CA GLN A 117 7.40 -8.93 4.97
C GLN A 117 6.11 -8.45 5.66
N PHE A 118 5.97 -7.15 5.88
CA PHE A 118 4.74 -6.54 6.41
C PHE A 118 3.54 -6.85 5.52
N VAL A 119 3.64 -6.59 4.22
CA VAL A 119 2.52 -6.80 3.28
C VAL A 119 2.13 -8.27 3.20
N ARG A 120 3.11 -9.18 3.03
CA ARG A 120 2.81 -10.63 2.89
C ARG A 120 2.40 -11.31 4.19
N SER A 121 2.60 -10.66 5.34
CA SER A 121 2.22 -11.18 6.66
C SER A 121 0.90 -10.58 7.16
N SER A 122 0.33 -9.63 6.41
CA SER A 122 -0.96 -9.03 6.73
C SER A 122 -2.08 -10.07 6.63
N PRO A 123 -2.91 -10.26 7.67
CA PRO A 123 -4.03 -11.18 7.62
C PRO A 123 -4.94 -10.93 6.41
N GLY A 124 -5.26 -11.99 5.66
CA GLY A 124 -6.11 -11.92 4.47
C GLY A 124 -5.41 -11.59 3.15
N PHE A 125 -4.10 -11.32 3.17
CA PHE A 125 -3.29 -11.13 1.96
C PHE A 125 -2.56 -12.44 1.61
N THR A 126 -2.63 -12.85 0.34
CA THR A 126 -2.05 -14.12 -0.13
C THR A 126 -0.64 -13.96 -0.72
N THR A 127 -0.34 -12.82 -1.33
CA THR A 127 0.93 -12.56 -2.01
C THR A 127 1.28 -11.08 -1.93
N ALA A 128 2.53 -10.76 -1.58
CA ALA A 128 3.12 -9.45 -1.86
C ALA A 128 3.77 -9.50 -3.24
N LEU A 129 3.40 -8.59 -4.13
CA LEU A 129 4.01 -8.47 -5.46
C LEU A 129 5.05 -7.37 -5.43
N VAL A 130 6.19 -7.63 -6.07
CA VAL A 130 7.28 -6.67 -6.22
C VAL A 130 7.81 -6.68 -7.64
N GLY A 131 7.80 -5.53 -8.29
CA GLY A 131 8.39 -5.32 -9.61
C GLY A 131 9.83 -4.85 -9.50
N MET A 132 10.75 -5.49 -10.23
CA MET A 132 12.17 -5.13 -10.29
C MET A 132 12.72 -5.29 -11.72
N SER A 133 13.47 -4.30 -12.21
CA SER A 133 14.09 -4.29 -13.55
C SER A 133 15.56 -4.68 -13.56
N ARG A 134 16.18 -4.78 -12.37
CA ARG A 134 17.57 -5.21 -12.16
C ARG A 134 17.59 -6.53 -11.43
N ARG A 135 18.36 -7.49 -11.94
CA ARG A 135 18.51 -8.83 -11.37
C ARG A 135 18.95 -8.79 -9.90
N GLU A 136 19.89 -7.91 -9.57
CA GLU A 136 20.41 -7.71 -8.20
C GLU A 136 19.29 -7.41 -7.19
N HIS A 137 18.28 -6.62 -7.58
CA HIS A 137 17.18 -6.28 -6.69
C HIS A 137 16.17 -7.41 -6.55
N VAL A 138 15.94 -8.17 -7.63
CA VAL A 138 15.13 -9.41 -7.57
C VAL A 138 15.78 -10.40 -6.60
N GLU A 139 17.08 -10.61 -6.72
CA GLU A 139 17.84 -11.51 -5.84
C GLU A 139 17.82 -11.04 -4.37
N PHE A 140 17.83 -9.72 -4.14
CA PHE A 140 17.69 -9.15 -2.80
C PHE A 140 16.31 -9.42 -2.18
N ASP A 141 15.22 -9.14 -2.91
CA ASP A 141 13.85 -9.38 -2.43
C ASP A 141 13.57 -10.88 -2.20
N LEU A 142 14.15 -11.74 -3.05
CA LEU A 142 13.99 -13.19 -2.97
C LEU A 142 14.62 -13.83 -1.71
N GLN A 143 15.39 -13.07 -0.91
CA GLN A 143 15.80 -13.54 0.41
C GLN A 143 14.59 -13.94 1.28
N LEU A 144 13.45 -13.27 1.11
CA LEU A 144 12.21 -13.59 1.82
C LEU A 144 11.60 -14.95 1.44
N VAL A 145 12.05 -15.61 0.36
CA VAL A 145 11.64 -16.99 0.05
C VAL A 145 12.09 -17.94 1.16
N GLY A 146 13.26 -17.69 1.77
CA GLY A 146 13.79 -18.48 2.87
C GLY A 146 13.23 -18.13 4.25
N ILE A 147 12.36 -17.12 4.34
CA ILE A 147 11.85 -16.58 5.61
C ILE A 147 10.34 -16.78 5.64
N PRO A 148 9.75 -17.43 6.66
CA PRO A 148 8.29 -17.57 6.75
C PRO A 148 7.61 -16.21 6.94
N PRO A 149 6.35 -16.01 6.50
CA PRO A 149 5.57 -14.83 6.88
C PRO A 149 5.50 -14.70 8.40
N THR A 150 5.51 -13.47 8.90
CA THR A 150 5.41 -13.17 10.33
C THR A 150 4.08 -13.72 10.88
N PRO A 151 4.09 -14.54 11.95
CA PRO A 151 2.87 -15.06 12.56
C PRO A 151 1.93 -13.94 13.00
N SER A 152 0.62 -14.16 12.92
CA SER A 152 -0.39 -13.13 13.21
C SER A 152 -0.24 -12.51 14.60
N GLU A 153 0.07 -13.31 15.63
CA GLU A 153 0.31 -12.81 16.99
C GLU A 153 1.47 -11.81 17.04
N GLN A 154 2.55 -12.07 16.32
CA GLN A 154 3.70 -11.19 16.25
C GLN A 154 3.41 -9.97 15.36
N TYR A 155 2.70 -10.15 14.25
CA TYR A 155 2.27 -9.08 13.35
C TYR A 155 1.38 -8.05 14.07
N LEU A 156 0.47 -8.51 14.93
CA LEU A 156 -0.46 -7.65 15.67
C LEU A 156 0.25 -6.70 16.65
N LYS A 157 1.44 -7.04 17.15
CA LYS A 157 2.27 -6.17 18.00
C LYS A 157 2.64 -4.85 17.33
N LEU A 158 2.63 -4.78 15.99
CA LEU A 158 2.82 -3.52 15.25
C LEU A 158 1.75 -2.47 15.55
N PHE A 159 0.58 -2.90 16.04
CA PHE A 159 -0.58 -2.05 16.27
C PHE A 159 -0.87 -1.83 17.76
N GLU A 160 -0.37 -2.69 18.64
CA GLU A 160 -0.52 -2.57 20.10
C GLU A 160 0.30 -1.41 20.70
N GLN A 161 1.48 -1.11 20.14
CA GLN A 161 2.32 0.00 20.63
C GLN A 161 1.83 1.40 20.24
N ARG A 162 0.71 1.52 19.50
CA ARG A 162 0.15 2.82 19.13
C ARG A 162 -0.75 3.42 20.21
N GLU A 163 -1.17 2.64 21.21
CA GLU A 163 -2.03 3.12 22.32
C GLU A 163 -1.26 3.76 23.48
N SER A 164 0.07 3.59 23.58
CA SER A 164 0.87 4.14 24.70
C SER A 164 1.47 5.53 24.47
N ASP A 165 1.51 6.01 23.23
CA ASP A 165 2.16 7.28 22.85
C ASP A 165 1.15 8.44 22.65
N ASP A 166 -0.14 8.20 22.91
CA ASP A 166 -1.24 9.18 22.73
C ASP A 166 -1.87 9.65 24.07
N THR A 167 -1.12 9.55 25.19
CA THR A 167 -1.42 10.16 26.51
C THR A 167 -0.30 11.09 26.96
#